data_AF-X0WNT2-F1
#
_entry.id   AF-X0WNT2-F1
#
_cell.length_a   1.000
_cell.length_b   1.000
_cell.length_c   1.000
_cell.angle_alpha   90.00
_cell.angle_beta   90.00
_cell.angle_gamma   90.00
#
_symmetry.space_group_name_H-M   'P 1'
#
loop_
_entity.id
_entity.type
_entity.pdbx_description
1 polymer ?
#
loop_
_entity_poly.entity_id
_entity_poly.type
_entity_poly.pdbx_seq_one_letter_code
_entity_poly.pdbx_strand_id
1 'polypeptide(L)'
;MAVSDSKIKSQNPQHPINAHAETRNTKHETRNTKTWLSVDFDRIDYRDAWELQGNLIMARKERILPNDIVLFLEHPAVFTLGRRGGRECM
;
A
#
# COMPACT_ATOMS: atom_id res chain seq x y z
N MET A 1 -16.23 -57.41 -13.09
CA MET A 1 -15.22 -57.64 -14.14
C MET A 1 -14.19 -56.50 -14.03
N ALA A 2 -12.95 -56.84 -13.59
CA ALA A 2 -11.68 -56.10 -13.55
C ALA A 2 -11.70 -54.60 -13.12
N VAL A 3 -11.15 -54.12 -11.98
CA VAL A 3 -9.78 -54.16 -11.39
C VAL A 3 -8.66 -53.84 -12.36
N SER A 4 -7.93 -52.74 -12.10
CA SER A 4 -6.51 -52.43 -12.39
C SER A 4 -6.26 -50.93 -12.05
N ASP A 5 -6.02 -50.54 -10.79
CA ASP A 5 -4.73 -50.49 -10.08
C ASP A 5 -3.54 -49.76 -10.76
N SER A 6 -3.30 -48.54 -10.28
CA SER A 6 -2.02 -47.98 -9.77
C SER A 6 -0.74 -47.92 -10.62
N LYS A 7 -0.14 -46.72 -10.72
CA LYS A 7 1.22 -46.45 -10.20
C LYS A 7 1.54 -44.95 -10.11
N ILE A 8 2.09 -44.58 -8.96
CA ILE A 8 2.66 -43.28 -8.55
C ILE A 8 4.11 -43.13 -9.07
N LYS A 9 4.53 -41.91 -9.45
CA LYS A 9 5.78 -41.20 -9.06
C LYS A 9 5.87 -39.87 -9.82
N SER A 10 5.75 -38.73 -9.14
CA SER A 10 6.83 -37.96 -8.48
C SER A 10 7.75 -37.25 -9.48
N GLN A 11 7.59 -35.93 -9.59
CA GLN A 11 8.65 -34.92 -9.41
C GLN A 11 8.06 -33.49 -9.58
N ASN A 12 8.07 -32.73 -8.48
CA ASN A 12 8.07 -31.25 -8.43
C ASN A 12 9.54 -30.87 -8.15
N PRO A 13 10.13 -29.71 -8.54
CA PRO A 13 9.56 -28.37 -8.31
C PRO A 13 9.91 -27.26 -9.31
N GLN A 14 8.92 -26.49 -9.76
CA GLN A 14 9.15 -25.11 -10.17
C GLN A 14 8.47 -24.16 -9.18
N HIS A 15 9.29 -23.64 -8.28
CA HIS A 15 9.04 -22.43 -7.49
C HIS A 15 8.82 -21.24 -8.46
N PRO A 16 7.73 -20.47 -8.37
CA PRO A 16 7.80 -19.06 -8.71
C PRO A 16 8.18 -18.32 -7.43
N ILE A 17 9.49 -18.24 -7.20
CA ILE A 17 10.07 -17.11 -6.47
C ILE A 17 9.83 -15.87 -7.32
N ASN A 18 8.70 -15.19 -7.14
CA ASN A 18 8.50 -13.78 -7.46
C ASN A 18 7.12 -13.39 -6.94
N ALA A 19 7.00 -13.26 -5.62
CA ALA A 19 6.03 -12.33 -5.06
C ALA A 19 6.50 -10.92 -5.45
N HIS A 20 6.25 -10.53 -6.69
CA HIS A 20 6.14 -9.11 -7.02
C HIS A 20 5.17 -8.58 -5.99
N ALA A 21 5.67 -7.73 -5.09
CA ALA A 21 4.84 -6.99 -4.18
C ALA A 21 4.04 -6.01 -5.03
N GLU A 22 3.02 -6.53 -5.73
CA GLU A 22 1.89 -5.75 -6.17
C GLU A 22 1.40 -5.06 -4.90
N THR A 23 1.65 -3.77 -4.80
CA THR A 23 0.86 -2.91 -3.95
C THR A 23 -0.57 -3.05 -4.46
N ARG A 24 -1.28 -4.09 -3.99
CA ARG A 24 -2.70 -4.31 -4.23
C ARG A 24 -3.42 -3.15 -3.56
N ASN A 25 -3.47 -2.04 -4.27
CA ASN A 25 -4.30 -0.91 -3.94
C ASN A 25 -5.71 -1.37 -4.30
N THR A 26 -6.35 -2.10 -3.38
CA THR A 26 -7.75 -2.49 -3.50
C THR A 26 -8.53 -1.20 -3.74
N LYS A 27 -8.96 -0.99 -4.99
CA LYS A 27 -9.53 0.26 -5.53
C LYS A 27 -10.64 0.83 -4.66
N HIS A 28 -10.29 1.65 -3.67
CA HIS A 28 -11.22 2.61 -3.06
C HIS A 28 -11.10 3.90 -3.86
N GLU A 29 -11.71 3.89 -5.05
CA GLU A 29 -11.82 5.06 -5.91
C GLU A 29 -12.75 6.07 -5.26
N THR A 30 -12.31 7.32 -5.21
CA THR A 30 -13.18 8.45 -4.87
C THR A 30 -14.17 8.70 -6.02
N ARG A 31 -15.25 9.44 -5.74
CA ARG A 31 -16.38 9.58 -6.67
C ARG A 31 -15.99 10.26 -7.99
N ASN A 32 -14.97 11.11 -7.96
CA ASN A 32 -14.50 11.86 -9.12
C ASN A 32 -13.10 11.40 -9.54
N THR A 33 -13.04 10.70 -10.67
CA THR A 33 -11.79 10.14 -11.22
C THR A 33 -11.04 11.07 -12.16
N LYS A 34 -11.61 12.25 -12.46
CA LYS A 34 -11.03 13.20 -13.43
C LYS A 34 -10.29 14.36 -12.77
N THR A 35 -10.54 14.61 -11.50
CA THR A 35 -10.01 15.78 -10.78
C THR A 35 -9.61 15.43 -9.36
N TRP A 36 -8.58 16.10 -8.87
CA TRP A 36 -8.05 15.98 -7.51
C TRP A 36 -8.00 17.36 -6.87
N LEU A 37 -7.98 17.40 -5.53
CA LEU A 37 -7.82 18.63 -4.76
C LEU A 37 -6.37 18.73 -4.28
N SER A 38 -5.70 19.84 -4.57
CA SER A 38 -4.43 20.21 -3.94
C SER A 38 -4.69 20.92 -2.61
N VAL A 39 -3.97 20.52 -1.58
CA VAL A 39 -3.83 21.32 -0.35
C VAL A 39 -2.35 21.64 -0.19
N ASP A 40 -2.04 22.92 -0.07
CA ASP A 40 -0.68 23.42 0.07
C ASP A 40 -0.49 23.92 1.51
N PHE A 41 0.44 23.29 2.22
CA PHE A 41 0.90 23.68 3.54
C PHE A 41 2.31 24.21 3.40
N ASP A 42 2.65 25.19 4.23
CA ASP A 42 4.02 25.67 4.34
C ASP A 42 4.86 24.62 5.10
N ARG A 43 4.96 24.75 6.43
CA ARG A 43 5.71 23.82 7.28
C ARG A 43 4.84 23.16 8.33
N ILE A 44 4.90 21.84 8.44
CA ILE A 44 4.10 21.03 9.37
C ILE A 44 4.96 19.96 10.04
N ASP A 45 4.71 19.69 11.33
CA ASP A 45 5.37 18.59 12.02
C ASP A 45 5.07 17.25 11.32
N TYR A 46 6.05 16.35 11.30
CA TYR A 46 5.91 15.05 10.66
C TYR A 46 4.76 14.23 11.28
N ARG A 47 4.57 14.31 12.60
CA ARG A 47 3.54 13.56 13.31
C ARG A 47 2.14 14.07 12.97
N ASP A 48 1.95 15.38 12.94
CA ASP A 48 0.66 16.00 12.61
C ASP A 48 0.25 15.68 11.18
N ALA A 49 1.21 15.75 10.24
CA ALA A 49 0.96 15.34 8.86
C ALA A 49 0.63 13.85 8.75
N TRP A 50 1.29 13.00 9.52
CA TRP A 50 1.02 11.57 9.51
C TRP A 50 -0.38 11.25 10.05
N GLU A 51 -0.82 11.94 11.10
CA GLU A 51 -2.19 11.85 11.61
C GLU A 51 -3.21 12.31 10.56
N LEU A 52 -2.98 13.47 9.93
CA LEU A 52 -3.81 13.98 8.85
C LEU A 52 -3.94 12.96 7.72
N GLN A 53 -2.82 12.38 7.26
CA GLN A 53 -2.81 11.34 6.23
C GLN A 53 -3.62 10.12 6.65
N GLY A 54 -3.51 9.67 7.91
CA GLY A 54 -4.30 8.58 8.46
C GLY A 54 -5.80 8.86 8.39
N ASN A 55 -6.22 10.04 8.82
CA ASN A 55 -7.62 10.48 8.79
C ASN A 55 -8.15 10.56 7.35
N LEU A 56 -7.36 11.07 6.41
CA LEU A 56 -7.73 11.15 4.99
C LEU A 56 -7.85 9.75 4.35
N ILE A 57 -6.95 8.82 4.70
CA ILE A 57 -7.03 7.43 4.24
C ILE A 57 -8.33 6.78 4.73
N MET A 58 -8.70 7.00 5.99
CA MET A 58 -9.97 6.49 6.54
C MET A 58 -11.18 7.09 5.81
N ALA A 59 -11.22 8.42 5.65
CA ALA A 59 -12.30 9.09 4.92
C ALA A 59 -12.40 8.66 3.45
N ARG A 60 -11.27 8.35 2.79
CA ARG A 60 -11.24 7.76 1.45
C ARG A 60 -11.83 6.35 1.43
N LYS A 61 -11.45 5.49 2.37
CA LYS A 61 -11.98 4.12 2.48
C LYS A 61 -13.50 4.13 2.70
N GLU A 62 -13.98 5.06 3.51
CA GLU A 62 -15.40 5.26 3.81
C GLU A 62 -16.16 5.99 2.69
N ARG A 63 -15.50 6.37 1.60
CA ARG A 63 -16.08 7.10 0.44
C ARG A 63 -16.78 8.41 0.82
N ILE A 64 -16.28 9.05 1.89
CA ILE A 64 -16.70 10.38 2.33
C ILE A 64 -16.09 11.44 1.42
N LEU A 65 -14.83 11.23 1.01
CA LEU A 65 -14.12 12.15 0.12
C LEU A 65 -14.62 12.01 -1.33
N PRO A 66 -15.13 13.09 -1.95
CA PRO A 66 -15.59 13.05 -3.33
C PRO A 66 -14.44 12.99 -4.34
N ASN A 67 -13.27 13.52 -3.96
CA ASN A 67 -12.08 13.64 -4.78
C ASN A 67 -10.86 13.10 -4.03
N ASP A 68 -9.89 12.58 -4.78
CA ASP A 68 -8.56 12.32 -4.24
C ASP A 68 -7.88 13.65 -3.87
N ILE A 69 -7.08 13.63 -2.80
CA ILE A 69 -6.41 14.81 -2.25
C ILE A 69 -4.90 14.62 -2.37
N VAL A 70 -4.21 15.64 -2.85
CA VAL A 70 -2.75 15.75 -2.92
C VAL A 70 -2.30 16.80 -1.91
N LEU A 71 -1.37 16.44 -1.04
CA LEU A 71 -0.81 17.33 -0.03
C LEU A 71 0.60 17.76 -0.46
N PHE A 72 0.83 19.07 -0.49
CA PHE A 72 2.15 19.69 -0.57
C PHE A 72 2.47 20.25 0.81
N LEU A 73 3.64 19.92 1.34
CA LEU A 73 4.05 20.30 2.68
C LEU A 73 5.56 20.14 2.87
N GLU A 74 6.13 20.89 3.81
CA GLU A 74 7.50 20.73 4.27
C GLU A 74 7.53 20.27 5.74
N HIS A 75 8.50 19.44 6.09
CA HIS A 75 8.74 19.03 7.47
C HIS A 75 9.93 19.77 8.08
N PRO A 76 9.91 20.06 9.40
CA PRO A 76 11.14 20.26 10.15
C PRO A 76 12.12 19.09 9.99
N ALA A 77 13.41 19.31 10.27
CA ALA A 77 14.43 18.28 10.10
C ALA A 77 14.07 17.00 10.87
N VAL A 78 13.86 15.89 10.14
CA VAL A 78 13.36 14.64 10.68
C VAL A 78 13.98 13.46 9.95
N PHE A 79 14.32 12.40 10.69
CA PHE A 79 14.66 11.10 10.12
C PHE A 79 13.42 10.20 10.13
N THR A 80 13.09 9.62 8.98
CA THR A 80 11.99 8.66 8.86
C THR A 80 12.53 7.30 8.47
N LEU A 81 12.08 6.25 9.15
CA LEU A 81 12.42 4.88 8.78
C LEU A 81 11.24 4.24 8.06
N GLY A 82 11.47 3.81 6.82
CA GLY A 82 10.52 2.97 6.10
C GLY A 82 10.46 1.56 6.68
N ARG A 83 9.53 0.73 6.19
CA ARG A 83 9.33 -0.68 6.62
C ARG A 83 10.62 -1.52 6.71
N ARG A 84 11.63 -1.17 5.92
CA ARG A 84 12.89 -1.91 5.81
C ARG A 84 14.10 -1.19 6.43
N GLY A 85 13.93 0.02 6.96
CA GLY A 85 15.02 0.80 7.56
C GLY A 85 15.43 0.24 8.93
N GLY A 86 16.70 0.38 9.28
CA GLY A 86 17.24 -0.14 10.55
C GLY A 86 17.49 -1.65 10.56
N ARG A 87 17.51 -2.30 9.39
CA ARG A 87 17.75 -3.76 9.25
C ARG A 87 19.17 -4.09 8.80
N GLU A 88 20.01 -3.08 8.63
CA GLU A 88 21.40 -3.15 8.18
C GLU A 88 22.39 -3.59 9.29
N CYS A 89 21.93 -3.78 10.52
CA CYS A 89 22.76 -4.14 11.68
C CYS A 89 22.60 -5.60 12.14
N MET A 90 22.03 -6.49 11.33
CA MET A 90 21.78 -7.90 11.70
C MET A 90 22.62 -8.88 10.88
#